data_AF-A0A0C3J8A6-F1
#
_entry.id   AF-A0A0C3J8A6-F1
#
_cell.length_a   1.000
_cell.length_b   1.000
_cell.length_c   1.000
_cell.angle_alpha   90.00
_cell.angle_beta   90.00
_cell.angle_gamma   90.00
#
_symmetry.space_group_name_H-M   'P 1'
#
loop_
_entity.id
_entity.type
_entity.pdbx_description
1 polymer ?
#
loop_
_entity_poly.entity_id
_entity_poly.type
_entity_poly.pdbx_seq_one_letter_code
_entity_poly.pdbx_strand_id
1 'polypeptide(L)'
;LDVICTPFFPSTEILTNMLSACDAIVSGSAALRMILPTNACNWPSSDLDIYVTHYSQAQLYNLLNKYNYNIVCQNRTCHDDYSPSTILTVTTFGNGLKLIDIVVSRTSSALSPIFQFHSTAVMNFFSANSLFCAYPSLTLQHRAMINTGSLQECTFPPSHIRALLKYKQRGF
;
A
#
# COMPACT_ATOMS: atom_id res chain seq x y z
N LEU A 1 11.24 10.75 -0.73
CA LEU A 1 11.19 9.51 -1.53
C LEU A 1 12.37 8.60 -1.20
N ASP A 2 13.61 9.12 -1.17
CA ASP A 2 14.83 8.33 -0.87
C ASP A 2 14.71 7.43 0.37
N VAL A 3 14.32 7.97 1.53
CA VAL A 3 14.16 7.21 2.79
C VAL A 3 13.24 5.99 2.65
N ILE A 4 12.25 6.07 1.76
CA ILE A 4 11.28 4.99 1.54
C ILE A 4 11.79 4.00 0.51
N CYS A 5 12.49 4.47 -0.53
CA CYS A 5 12.90 3.66 -1.66
C CYS A 5 14.22 2.94 -1.44
N THR A 6 15.22 3.60 -0.83
CA THR A 6 16.59 3.06 -0.69
C THR A 6 16.67 1.73 0.08
N PRO A 7 15.74 1.39 0.99
CA PRO A 7 15.73 0.05 1.57
C PRO A 7 15.41 -1.06 0.54
N PHE A 8 14.66 -0.75 -0.51
CA PHE A 8 14.14 -1.71 -1.50
C PHE A 8 14.92 -1.69 -2.82
N PHE A 9 15.34 -0.50 -3.26
CA PHE A 9 16.04 -0.33 -4.54
C PHE A 9 17.27 0.56 -4.37
N PRO A 10 18.34 0.34 -5.16
CA PRO A 10 19.54 1.18 -5.13
C PRO A 10 19.32 2.67 -5.44
N SER A 11 18.26 3.01 -6.17
CA SER A 11 17.93 4.38 -6.58
C SER A 11 16.41 4.58 -6.64
N THR A 12 15.96 5.81 -6.37
CA THR A 12 14.55 6.23 -6.51
C THR A 12 14.06 6.21 -7.94
N GLU A 13 14.95 6.35 -8.91
CA GLU A 13 14.62 6.23 -10.34
C GLU A 13 14.06 4.86 -10.68
N ILE A 14 14.53 3.80 -10.01
CA ILE A 14 14.06 2.43 -10.27
C ILE A 14 12.58 2.31 -9.91
N LEU A 15 12.21 2.73 -8.70
CA LEU A 15 10.82 2.69 -8.26
C LEU A 15 9.95 3.61 -9.11
N THR A 16 10.35 4.86 -9.34
CA THR A 16 9.55 5.81 -10.12
C THR A 16 9.37 5.37 -11.58
N ASN A 17 10.40 4.79 -12.21
CA ASN A 17 10.27 4.21 -13.55
C ASN A 17 9.33 3.01 -13.56
N MET A 18 9.36 2.13 -12.56
CA MET A 18 8.38 1.04 -12.43
C MET A 18 6.96 1.57 -12.28
N LEU A 19 6.74 2.54 -11.39
CA LEU A 19 5.43 3.15 -11.18
C LEU A 19 4.89 3.79 -12.45
N SER A 20 5.74 4.53 -13.18
CA SER A 20 5.35 5.18 -14.44
C SER A 20 5.08 4.17 -15.55
N ALA A 21 5.90 3.13 -15.68
CA ALA A 21 5.78 2.16 -16.76
C ALA A 21 4.56 1.25 -16.60
N CYS A 22 4.10 1.03 -15.36
CA CYS A 22 3.01 0.12 -15.03
C CYS A 22 1.70 0.81 -14.63
N ASP A 23 1.65 2.15 -14.67
CA ASP A 23 0.54 2.93 -14.08
C ASP A 23 0.22 2.45 -12.65
N ALA A 24 1.29 2.27 -11.87
CA ALA A 24 1.24 1.74 -10.52
C ALA A 24 1.45 2.86 -9.49
N ILE A 25 0.98 2.61 -8.27
CA ILE A 25 1.09 3.54 -7.14
C ILE A 25 1.63 2.81 -5.91
N VAL A 26 2.18 3.56 -4.98
CA VAL A 26 2.52 3.06 -3.63
C VAL A 26 1.52 3.62 -2.64
N SER A 27 1.05 2.79 -1.71
CA SER A 27 0.12 3.22 -0.64
C SER A 27 0.54 2.70 0.74
N GLY A 28 -0.41 2.60 1.66
CA GLY A 28 -0.21 2.10 3.01
C GLY A 28 0.76 2.96 3.82
N SER A 29 1.64 2.31 4.56
CA SER A 29 2.51 3.01 5.50
C SER A 29 3.59 3.85 4.80
N ALA A 30 4.09 3.39 3.65
CA ALA A 30 5.04 4.17 2.85
C ALA A 30 4.44 5.51 2.43
N ALA A 31 3.23 5.51 1.87
CA ALA A 31 2.57 6.76 1.48
C ALA A 31 2.27 7.67 2.68
N LEU A 32 1.82 7.10 3.80
CA LEU A 32 1.60 7.88 5.02
C LEU A 32 2.88 8.59 5.52
N ARG A 33 4.03 7.92 5.46
CA ARG A 33 5.32 8.51 5.82
C ARG A 33 5.75 9.64 4.89
N MET A 34 5.35 9.62 3.61
CA MET A 34 5.62 10.75 2.72
C MET A 34 4.84 12.01 3.11
N ILE A 35 3.67 11.86 3.72
CA ILE A 35 2.79 12.97 4.09
C ILE A 35 3.15 13.53 5.46
N LEU A 36 3.49 12.66 6.41
CA LEU A 36 3.74 13.08 7.78
C LEU A 36 5.11 13.77 7.93
N PRO A 37 5.23 14.76 8.83
CA PRO A 37 6.53 15.30 9.23
C PRO A 37 7.49 14.21 9.70
N THR A 38 8.78 14.34 9.38
CA THR A 38 9.81 13.32 9.70
C THR A 38 9.85 12.97 11.19
N ASN A 39 9.66 13.95 12.08
CA ASN A 39 9.63 13.77 13.54
C ASN A 39 8.40 13.03 14.05
N ALA A 40 7.34 12.93 13.25
CA ALA A 40 6.14 12.15 13.57
C ALA A 40 6.25 10.66 13.18
N CYS A 41 7.32 10.27 12.48
CA CYS A 41 7.48 8.94 11.90
C CYS A 41 8.45 8.04 12.69
N ASN A 42 8.23 7.85 13.99
CA ASN A 42 9.11 7.05 14.87
C ASN A 42 8.92 5.51 14.77
N TRP A 43 8.08 5.02 13.86
CA TRP A 43 7.82 3.59 13.65
C TRP A 43 8.71 3.01 12.52
N PRO A 44 9.04 1.71 12.50
CA PRO A 44 9.95 1.16 11.47
C PRO A 44 9.32 1.13 10.05
N SER A 45 10.12 1.37 9.01
CA SER A 45 9.75 1.12 7.60
C SER A 45 10.10 -0.32 7.24
N SER A 46 9.14 -1.24 7.34
CA SER A 46 9.39 -2.65 7.00
C SER A 46 8.92 -3.03 5.61
N ASP A 47 7.79 -2.47 5.16
CA ASP A 47 7.03 -3.01 4.03
C ASP A 47 6.75 -1.94 2.96
N LEU A 48 6.74 -2.35 1.70
CA LEU A 48 6.37 -1.52 0.55
C LEU A 48 5.17 -2.18 -0.14
N ASP A 49 4.06 -1.46 -0.19
CA ASP A 49 2.83 -1.92 -0.84
C ASP A 49 2.67 -1.19 -2.20
N ILE A 50 2.79 -1.92 -3.30
CA ILE A 50 2.60 -1.41 -4.66
C ILE A 50 1.25 -1.89 -5.20
N TYR A 51 0.45 -0.96 -5.70
CA TYR A 51 -0.86 -1.23 -6.27
C TYR A 51 -0.79 -1.08 -7.78
N VAL A 52 -1.40 -2.02 -8.49
CA VAL A 52 -1.37 -2.08 -9.96
C VAL A 52 -2.70 -2.61 -10.49
N THR A 53 -3.05 -2.28 -11.73
CA THR A 53 -4.18 -2.92 -12.40
C THR A 53 -3.81 -4.33 -12.86
N HIS A 54 -4.80 -5.21 -13.04
CA HIS A 54 -4.55 -6.55 -13.60
C HIS A 54 -3.95 -6.49 -15.01
N TYR A 55 -4.18 -5.42 -15.78
CA TYR A 55 -3.61 -5.22 -17.12
C TYR A 55 -2.09 -5.01 -17.08
N SER A 56 -1.59 -4.25 -16.10
CA SER A 56 -0.15 -3.93 -15.99
C SER A 56 0.62 -4.89 -15.08
N GLN A 57 -0.06 -5.84 -14.43
CA GLN A 57 0.51 -6.79 -13.47
C GLN A 57 1.72 -7.54 -14.06
N ALA A 58 1.59 -8.13 -15.25
CA ALA A 58 2.64 -8.93 -15.86
C ALA A 58 3.92 -8.10 -16.12
N GLN A 59 3.75 -6.85 -16.54
CA GLN A 59 4.87 -5.93 -16.75
C GLN A 59 5.57 -5.60 -15.43
N LEU A 60 4.81 -5.28 -14.37
CA LEU A 60 5.38 -5.00 -13.05
C LEU A 60 6.16 -6.20 -12.50
N TYR A 61 5.62 -7.41 -12.65
CA TYR A 61 6.27 -8.65 -12.20
C TYR A 61 7.60 -8.86 -12.93
N ASN A 62 7.62 -8.65 -14.25
CA ASN A 62 8.84 -8.74 -15.04
C ASN A 62 9.88 -7.69 -14.63
N LEU A 63 9.46 -6.47 -14.28
CA LEU A 63 10.36 -5.45 -13.79
C LEU A 63 10.93 -5.82 -12.42
N LEU A 64 10.12 -6.31 -11.48
CA LEU A 64 10.58 -6.76 -10.17
C LEU A 64 11.60 -7.91 -10.28
N ASN A 65 11.32 -8.90 -11.15
CA ASN A 65 12.23 -10.01 -11.41
C ASN A 65 13.62 -9.53 -11.90
N LYS A 66 13.69 -8.46 -12.70
CA LYS A 66 14.97 -7.86 -13.15
C LYS A 66 15.81 -7.30 -11.98
N TYR A 67 15.19 -6.98 -10.84
CA TYR A 67 15.86 -6.52 -9.64
C TYR A 67 15.92 -7.60 -8.54
N ASN A 68 15.90 -8.88 -8.94
CA ASN A 68 16.01 -10.04 -8.06
C ASN A 68 14.88 -10.20 -7.02
N TYR A 69 13.76 -9.52 -7.23
CA TYR A 69 12.55 -9.75 -6.47
C TYR A 69 11.79 -10.92 -7.10
N ASN A 70 11.68 -12.03 -6.37
CA ASN A 70 10.97 -13.23 -6.80
C ASN A 70 9.70 -13.41 -5.95
N ILE A 71 8.70 -14.12 -6.49
CA ILE A 71 7.48 -14.41 -5.74
C ILE A 71 7.81 -15.34 -4.55
N VAL A 72 7.49 -14.88 -3.34
CA VAL A 72 7.64 -15.65 -2.09
C VAL A 72 6.29 -16.19 -1.61
N CYS A 73 5.21 -15.45 -1.86
CA CYS A 73 3.84 -15.86 -1.52
C CYS A 73 2.88 -15.40 -2.62
N GLN A 74 2.06 -16.31 -3.15
CA GLN A 74 1.13 -16.03 -4.24
C GLN A 74 -0.32 -16.16 -3.79
N ASN A 75 -1.20 -15.34 -4.39
CA ASN A 75 -2.66 -15.48 -4.37
C ASN A 75 -3.29 -15.52 -2.98
N ARG A 76 -2.93 -14.55 -2.11
CA ARG A 76 -3.81 -14.22 -0.99
C ARG A 76 -5.07 -13.58 -1.57
N THR A 77 -6.07 -14.38 -1.90
CA THR A 77 -7.39 -13.90 -2.34
C THR A 77 -8.05 -13.27 -1.12
N CYS A 78 -8.33 -11.97 -1.20
CA CYS A 78 -8.98 -11.24 -0.13
C CYS A 78 -10.50 -11.47 -0.19
N HIS A 79 -10.91 -12.75 -0.20
CA HIS A 79 -12.31 -13.14 -0.39
C HIS A 79 -13.17 -12.84 0.84
N ASP A 80 -12.55 -12.65 2.02
CA ASP A 80 -13.28 -12.58 3.30
C ASP A 80 -13.19 -11.22 4.02
N ASP A 81 -12.16 -10.39 3.78
CA ASP A 81 -11.94 -9.18 4.60
C ASP A 81 -12.58 -7.90 4.01
N TYR A 82 -12.83 -7.86 2.71
CA TYR A 82 -13.44 -6.72 2.02
C TYR A 82 -14.51 -7.26 1.06
N SER A 83 -15.79 -6.94 1.26
CA SER A 83 -16.87 -7.40 0.37
C SER A 83 -17.71 -6.21 -0.14
N PRO A 84 -17.84 -6.02 -1.47
CA PRO A 84 -17.04 -6.62 -2.53
C PRO A 84 -15.64 -5.96 -2.62
N SER A 85 -14.58 -6.73 -2.37
CA SER A 85 -13.20 -6.25 -2.49
C SER A 85 -12.91 -5.83 -3.92
N THR A 86 -12.32 -4.66 -4.11
CA THR A 86 -11.74 -4.25 -5.39
C THR A 86 -10.32 -4.80 -5.57
N ILE A 87 -9.81 -5.58 -4.61
CA ILE A 87 -8.56 -6.33 -4.70
C ILE A 87 -8.83 -7.66 -5.40
N LEU A 88 -8.09 -7.91 -6.48
CA LEU A 88 -8.08 -9.18 -7.20
C LEU A 88 -7.19 -10.18 -6.47
N THR A 89 -5.93 -9.82 -6.25
CA THR A 89 -4.92 -10.66 -5.58
C THR A 89 -3.92 -9.80 -4.81
N VAL A 90 -3.30 -10.40 -3.79
CA VAL A 90 -2.08 -9.88 -3.18
C VAL A 90 -0.96 -10.91 -3.37
N THR A 91 0.16 -10.49 -3.96
CA THR A 91 1.35 -11.30 -4.20
C THR A 91 2.55 -10.66 -3.54
N THR A 92 3.27 -11.42 -2.72
CA THR A 92 4.49 -10.94 -2.05
C THR A 92 5.72 -11.33 -2.85
N PHE A 93 6.52 -10.33 -3.16
CA PHE A 93 7.85 -10.46 -3.76
C PHE A 93 8.93 -10.28 -2.72
N GLY A 94 10.04 -10.99 -2.85
CA GLY A 94 11.18 -10.87 -1.96
C GLY A 94 12.52 -11.07 -2.67
N ASN A 95 13.55 -10.38 -2.17
CA ASN A 95 14.93 -10.48 -2.66
C ASN A 95 15.89 -11.07 -1.61
N GLY A 96 15.34 -11.73 -0.58
CA GLY A 96 16.08 -12.25 0.58
C GLY A 96 16.31 -11.23 1.70
N LEU A 97 16.17 -9.93 1.43
CA LEU A 97 16.39 -8.86 2.42
C LEU A 97 15.12 -8.06 2.73
N LYS A 98 14.30 -7.80 1.71
CA LYS A 98 13.07 -7.01 1.80
C LYS A 98 11.92 -7.69 1.09
N LEU A 99 10.72 -7.37 1.54
CA LEU A 99 9.47 -7.83 0.95
C LEU A 99 8.70 -6.66 0.35
N ILE A 100 8.08 -6.90 -0.80
CA ILE A 100 7.18 -5.97 -1.48
C ILE A 100 5.86 -6.70 -1.70
N ASP A 101 4.77 -6.13 -1.20
CA ASP A 101 3.43 -6.64 -1.46
C ASP A 101 2.86 -5.94 -2.70
N ILE A 102 2.47 -6.75 -3.70
CA ILE A 102 1.82 -6.28 -4.91
C ILE A 102 0.33 -6.55 -4.80
N VAL A 103 -0.45 -5.47 -4.74
CA VAL A 103 -1.90 -5.51 -4.65
C VAL A 103 -2.48 -5.25 -6.04
N VAL A 104 -3.07 -6.27 -6.64
CA VAL A 104 -3.66 -6.17 -7.96
C VAL A 104 -5.12 -5.74 -7.83
N SER A 105 -5.50 -4.64 -8.47
CA SER A 105 -6.90 -4.22 -8.52
C SER A 105 -7.69 -5.03 -9.54
N ARG A 106 -8.93 -5.38 -9.15
CA ARG A 106 -9.95 -5.97 -10.03
C ARG A 106 -10.53 -4.94 -11.00
N THR A 107 -10.44 -3.66 -10.67
CA THR A 107 -10.98 -2.57 -11.49
C THR A 107 -9.95 -2.09 -12.52
N SER A 108 -10.36 -1.16 -13.39
CA SER A 108 -9.44 -0.44 -14.29
C SER A 108 -8.54 0.58 -13.59
N SER A 109 -8.62 0.73 -12.26
CA SER A 109 -7.82 1.69 -11.50
C SER A 109 -7.09 1.01 -10.34
N ALA A 110 -5.78 1.28 -10.22
CA ALA A 110 -4.99 0.88 -9.07
C ALA A 110 -5.44 1.56 -7.75
N LEU A 111 -6.27 2.61 -7.84
CA LEU A 111 -6.75 3.39 -6.70
C LEU A 111 -7.90 2.75 -5.96
N SER A 112 -8.71 1.92 -6.62
CA SER A 112 -9.95 1.39 -6.05
C SER A 112 -9.75 0.70 -4.68
N PRO A 113 -8.68 -0.11 -4.47
CA PRO A 113 -8.42 -0.70 -3.16
C PRO A 113 -8.14 0.31 -2.03
N ILE A 114 -7.59 1.47 -2.36
CA ILE A 114 -7.13 2.45 -1.37
C ILE A 114 -8.28 2.98 -0.54
N PHE A 115 -9.42 3.25 -1.18
CA PHE A 115 -10.62 3.76 -0.51
C PHE A 115 -11.41 2.69 0.23
N GLN A 116 -10.98 1.43 0.16
CA GLN A 116 -11.55 0.33 0.95
C GLN A 116 -10.80 0.08 2.25
N PHE A 117 -9.66 0.72 2.50
CA PHE A 117 -8.92 0.53 3.75
C PHE A 117 -9.76 0.81 5.00
N HIS A 118 -9.43 0.10 6.08
CA HIS A 118 -10.05 0.17 7.41
C HIS A 118 -10.07 1.56 8.06
N SER A 119 -9.27 2.53 7.59
CA SER A 119 -9.19 3.87 8.18
C SER A 119 -8.69 4.92 7.19
N THR A 120 -9.15 6.16 7.33
CA THR A 120 -8.70 7.29 6.51
C THR A 120 -7.22 7.63 6.68
N ALA A 121 -6.58 7.15 7.76
CA ALA A 121 -5.14 7.34 8.00
C ALA A 121 -4.25 6.81 6.86
N VAL A 122 -4.72 5.80 6.13
CA VAL A 122 -3.95 5.13 5.08
C VAL A 122 -4.53 5.30 3.69
N MET A 123 -5.56 6.15 3.53
CA MET A 123 -6.14 6.48 2.23
C MET A 123 -5.28 7.52 1.49
N ASN A 124 -4.01 7.20 1.34
CA ASN A 124 -2.94 8.04 0.85
C ASN A 124 -2.10 7.24 -0.13
N PHE A 125 -1.62 7.85 -1.21
CA PHE A 125 -0.79 7.15 -2.17
C PHE A 125 0.17 8.11 -2.88
N PHE A 126 1.18 7.58 -3.53
CA PHE A 126 1.98 8.34 -4.49
C PHE A 126 2.21 7.53 -5.77
N SER A 127 2.22 8.22 -6.90
CA SER A 127 2.64 7.70 -8.20
C SER A 127 4.11 8.05 -8.46
N ALA A 128 4.59 7.81 -9.68
CA ALA A 128 5.93 8.23 -10.09
C ALA A 128 6.20 9.74 -9.92
N ASN A 129 5.16 10.57 -10.02
CA ASN A 129 5.30 12.03 -10.12
C ASN A 129 4.37 12.83 -9.19
N SER A 130 3.50 12.17 -8.43
CA SER A 130 2.47 12.84 -7.63
C SER A 130 2.31 12.20 -6.26
N LEU A 131 2.11 13.01 -5.23
CA LEU A 131 1.72 12.58 -3.89
C LEU A 131 0.26 12.98 -3.64
N PHE A 132 -0.53 12.06 -3.10
CA PHE A 132 -1.95 12.27 -2.82
C PHE A 132 -2.31 11.90 -1.39
N CYS A 133 -3.08 12.79 -0.76
CA CYS A 133 -3.67 12.59 0.56
C CYS A 133 -5.17 12.86 0.46
N ALA A 134 -6.01 11.83 0.69
CA ALA A 134 -7.46 11.99 0.57
C ALA A 134 -8.06 12.86 1.69
N TYR A 135 -7.43 12.86 2.88
CA TYR A 135 -7.95 13.51 4.08
C TYR A 135 -6.89 14.36 4.79
N PRO A 136 -6.31 15.39 4.15
CA PRO A 136 -5.15 16.11 4.66
C PRO A 136 -5.38 16.73 6.05
N SER A 137 -6.56 17.31 6.31
CA SER A 137 -6.89 17.89 7.61
C SER A 137 -6.89 16.86 8.73
N LEU A 138 -7.34 15.64 8.47
CA LEU A 138 -7.30 14.56 9.46
C LEU A 138 -5.88 14.00 9.59
N THR A 139 -5.26 13.66 8.46
CA THR A 139 -3.95 13.00 8.43
C THR A 139 -2.87 13.85 9.09
N LEU A 140 -2.80 15.14 8.78
CA LEU A 140 -1.79 16.06 9.34
C LEU A 140 -2.03 16.37 10.82
N GLN A 141 -3.26 16.22 11.30
CA GLN A 141 -3.61 16.36 12.72
C GLN A 141 -3.53 15.04 13.50
N HIS A 142 -3.02 13.96 12.88
CA HIS A 142 -2.97 12.63 13.50
C HIS A 142 -4.36 12.16 13.96
N ARG A 143 -5.36 12.39 13.11
CA ARG A 143 -6.73 11.91 13.32
C ARG A 143 -7.12 11.00 12.17
N ALA A 144 -7.98 10.04 12.45
CA ALA A 144 -8.55 9.19 11.42
C ALA A 144 -10.00 8.83 11.70
N MET A 145 -10.76 8.59 10.64
CA MET A 145 -12.07 7.99 10.72
C MET A 145 -11.95 6.51 10.35
N ILE A 146 -12.63 5.66 11.10
CA ILE A 146 -12.74 4.25 10.79
C ILE A 146 -13.64 4.10 9.57
N ASN A 147 -13.19 3.34 8.57
CA ASN A 147 -14.01 3.00 7.42
C ASN A 147 -14.98 1.88 7.80
N THR A 148 -16.26 2.21 7.94
CA THR A 148 -17.30 1.26 8.29
C THR A 148 -17.75 0.41 7.10
N GLY A 149 -17.25 0.68 5.88
CA GLY A 149 -17.59 -0.07 4.67
C GLY A 149 -17.14 -1.54 4.70
N SER A 150 -16.24 -1.91 5.63
CA SER A 150 -15.80 -3.29 5.85
C SER A 150 -16.46 -3.98 7.03
N LEU A 151 -17.50 -3.39 7.65
CA LEU A 151 -18.22 -4.04 8.74
C LEU A 151 -19.00 -5.24 8.20
N GLN A 152 -18.78 -6.40 8.81
CA GLN A 152 -19.59 -7.60 8.60
C GLN A 152 -20.27 -7.93 9.93
N GLU A 153 -21.60 -8.01 9.93
CA GLU A 153 -22.39 -8.30 11.14
C GLU A 153 -22.03 -7.37 12.33
N CYS A 154 -21.78 -6.09 12.03
CA CYS A 154 -21.34 -5.07 13.01
C CYS A 154 -19.96 -5.34 13.66
N THR A 155 -19.16 -6.24 13.11
CA THR A 155 -17.80 -6.54 13.59
C THR A 155 -16.76 -6.31 12.50
N PHE A 156 -15.52 -6.09 12.92
CA PHE A 156 -14.36 -6.01 12.03
C PHE A 156 -13.63 -7.36 12.01
N PRO A 157 -13.13 -7.80 10.85
CA PRO A 157 -12.23 -8.92 10.77
C PRO A 157 -11.00 -8.74 11.68
N PRO A 158 -10.40 -9.80 12.24
CA PRO A 158 -9.21 -9.70 13.08
C PRO A 158 -8.03 -8.99 12.40
N SER A 159 -7.90 -9.09 11.07
CA SER A 159 -6.93 -8.32 10.27
C SER A 159 -7.17 -6.82 10.35
N HIS A 160 -8.42 -6.37 10.27
CA HIS A 160 -8.80 -4.96 10.33
C HIS A 160 -8.58 -4.39 11.73
N ILE A 161 -8.94 -5.14 12.78
CA ILE A 161 -8.66 -4.75 14.16
C ILE A 161 -7.15 -4.59 14.38
N ARG A 162 -6.33 -5.55 13.92
CA ARG A 162 -4.87 -5.44 14.02
C ARG A 162 -4.34 -4.21 13.28
N ALA A 163 -4.88 -3.91 12.11
CA ALA A 163 -4.48 -2.74 11.34
C ALA A 163 -4.88 -1.42 12.03
N LEU A 164 -6.11 -1.34 12.57
CA LEU A 164 -6.58 -0.21 13.39
C LEU A 164 -5.68 0.01 14.62
N LEU A 165 -5.36 -1.06 15.36
CA LEU A 165 -4.45 -0.99 16.51
C LEU A 165 -3.03 -0.58 16.10
N LYS A 166 -2.53 -1.07 14.96
CA LYS A 166 -1.23 -0.65 14.38
C LYS A 166 -1.18 0.85 14.14
N TYR A 167 -2.21 1.45 13.53
CA TYR A 167 -2.21 2.90 13.26
C TYR A 167 -2.51 3.74 14.50
N LYS A 168 -3.29 3.20 15.46
CA LYS A 168 -3.44 3.79 16.79
C LYS A 168 -2.11 3.94 17.53
N GLN A 169 -1.27 2.91 17.50
CA GLN A 169 0.08 2.96 18.07
C GLN A 169 1.00 3.97 17.36
N ARG A 170 0.67 4.37 16.13
CA ARG A 170 1.37 5.40 15.35
C ARG A 170 0.79 6.80 15.54
N GLY A 171 -0.16 6.96 16.45
CA GLY A 171 -0.74 8.25 16.85
C GLY A 171 -2.09 8.61 16.24
N PHE A 172 -2.75 7.70 15.49
CA PHE A 172 -4.04 7.95 14.82
C PHE A 172 -5.27 7.47 15.59
#